data_AF-A0A7S3CV87-F1
#
_entry.id   AF-A0A7S3CV87-F1
#
_cell.length_a   1.000
_cell.length_b   1.000
_cell.length_c   1.000
_cell.angle_alpha   90.00
_cell.angle_beta   90.00
_cell.angle_gamma   90.00
#
_symmetry.space_group_name_H-M   'P 1'
#
loop_
_entity.id
_entity.type
_entity.pdbx_description
1 polymer ?
#
loop_
_entity_poly.entity_id
_entity_poly.type
_entity_poly.pdbx_seq_one_letter_code
_entity_poly.pdbx_strand_id
1 'polypeptide(L)'
;MLEPRSFMYCQFLHHPGLSTIQYKTFFHMCRLESISFDMEKRNGSTFCLFDSLQSGVIGMLTIGIHRKIAVNYMIEALNFVQNQAGILPQKAMLEKAEDSISIQ
;
A
#
# COMPACT_ATOMS: atom_id res chain seq x y z
N MET A 1 11.06 -24.11 16.47
CA MET A 1 11.13 -22.68 16.86
C MET A 1 10.41 -21.86 15.82
N LEU A 2 9.58 -20.90 16.20
CA LEU A 2 9.04 -19.89 15.28
C LEU A 2 10.21 -18.97 14.88
N GLU A 3 10.52 -18.91 13.59
CA GLU A 3 11.52 -17.98 13.07
C GLU A 3 10.99 -16.54 13.22
N PRO A 4 11.72 -15.62 13.86
CA PRO A 4 11.24 -14.26 14.06
C PRO A 4 11.03 -13.55 12.71
N ARG A 5 10.01 -12.70 12.66
CA ARG A 5 9.62 -11.92 11.48
C ARG A 5 9.40 -10.47 11.89
N SER A 6 9.77 -9.55 11.00
CA SER A 6 9.46 -8.12 11.12
C SER A 6 8.29 -7.79 10.22
N PHE A 7 7.42 -6.87 10.66
CA PHE A 7 6.27 -6.42 9.88
C PHE A 7 6.21 -4.90 9.82
N MET A 8 5.60 -4.37 8.76
CA MET A 8 5.17 -2.98 8.67
C MET A 8 3.72 -2.92 8.22
N TYR A 9 2.96 -2.04 8.85
CA TYR A 9 1.55 -1.87 8.54
C TYR A 9 1.26 -0.41 8.26
N CYS A 10 0.62 -0.15 7.12
CA CYS A 10 0.00 1.11 6.78
C CYS A 10 -1.51 0.88 6.75
N GLN A 11 -2.22 1.39 7.75
CA GLN A 11 -3.66 1.18 7.87
C GLN A 11 -4.45 1.93 6.80
N PHE A 12 -4.03 3.16 6.46
CA PHE A 12 -4.75 4.03 5.54
C PHE A 12 -3.81 4.64 4.52
N LEU A 13 -3.70 4.01 3.35
CA LEU A 13 -3.09 4.60 2.18
C LEU A 13 -4.19 5.10 1.25
N HIS A 14 -4.35 6.42 1.21
CA HIS A 14 -5.31 7.07 0.33
C HIS A 14 -4.60 7.67 -0.90
N HIS A 15 -5.12 7.33 -2.09
CA HIS A 15 -4.76 8.00 -3.32
C HIS A 15 -5.98 8.06 -4.25
N PRO A 16 -6.45 9.25 -4.68
CA PRO A 16 -7.66 9.38 -5.50
C PRO A 16 -7.64 8.51 -6.77
N GLY A 17 -6.47 8.38 -7.42
CA GLY A 17 -6.31 7.52 -8.59
C GLY A 17 -6.64 6.04 -8.36
N LEU A 18 -6.54 5.53 -7.12
CA LEU A 18 -6.92 4.15 -6.81
C LEU A 18 -8.43 3.91 -7.02
N SER A 19 -9.28 4.93 -6.86
CA SER A 19 -10.73 4.79 -7.08
C SER A 19 -11.11 4.55 -8.54
N THR A 20 -10.19 4.83 -9.45
CA THR A 20 -10.39 4.62 -10.90
C THR A 20 -9.95 3.22 -11.36
N ILE A 21 -9.24 2.46 -10.51
CA ILE A 21 -8.67 1.17 -10.87
C ILE A 21 -9.60 0.05 -10.44
N GLN A 22 -9.91 -0.85 -11.37
CA GLN A 22 -10.65 -2.07 -11.04
C GLN A 22 -9.77 -3.07 -10.30
N TYR A 23 -10.32 -3.77 -9.31
CA TYR A 23 -9.60 -4.80 -8.54
C TYR A 23 -8.88 -5.83 -9.41
N LYS A 24 -9.54 -6.31 -10.46
CA LYS A 24 -8.96 -7.28 -11.38
C LYS A 24 -7.68 -6.75 -12.03
N THR A 25 -7.70 -5.49 -12.47
CA THR A 25 -6.54 -4.84 -13.06
C THR A 25 -5.46 -4.62 -12.01
N PHE A 26 -5.82 -4.11 -10.83
CA PHE A 26 -4.88 -3.88 -9.72
C PHE A 26 -4.09 -5.16 -9.38
N PHE A 27 -4.78 -6.27 -9.11
CA PHE A 27 -4.12 -7.54 -8.77
C PHE A 27 -3.41 -8.20 -9.94
N HIS A 28 -3.84 -7.95 -11.18
CA HIS A 28 -3.10 -8.36 -12.36
C HIS A 28 -1.73 -7.64 -12.43
N MET A 29 -1.71 -6.33 -12.19
CA MET A 29 -0.48 -5.53 -12.17
C MET A 29 0.43 -5.94 -11.01
N CYS A 30 -0.12 -6.21 -9.81
CA CYS A 30 0.65 -6.76 -8.69
C CYS A 30 1.42 -8.03 -9.09
N ARG A 31 0.79 -8.93 -9.85
CA ARG A 31 1.43 -10.16 -10.32
C ARG A 31 2.55 -9.90 -11.33
N LEU A 32 2.37 -8.92 -12.23
CA LEU A 32 3.40 -8.57 -13.22
C LEU A 32 4.63 -7.93 -12.57
N GLU A 33 4.43 -7.10 -11.55
CA GLU A 33 5.52 -6.40 -10.84
C GLU A 33 6.04 -7.16 -9.61
N SER A 34 5.59 -8.41 -9.40
CA SER A 34 5.98 -9.25 -8.26
C SER A 34 5.68 -8.63 -6.87
N ILE A 35 4.62 -7.82 -6.79
CA ILE A 35 4.10 -7.29 -5.53
C ILE A 35 3.12 -8.31 -4.95
N SER A 36 3.63 -9.24 -4.15
CA SER A 36 2.81 -10.27 -3.54
C SER A 36 3.44 -10.80 -2.26
N PHE A 37 2.66 -11.57 -1.51
CA PHE A 37 3.13 -12.32 -0.36
C PHE A 37 3.38 -13.77 -0.76
N ASP A 38 4.59 -14.26 -0.49
CA ASP A 38 4.99 -15.64 -0.67
C ASP A 38 4.57 -16.45 0.57
N MET A 39 3.62 -17.36 0.39
CA MET A 39 3.08 -18.20 1.46
C MET A 39 4.09 -19.23 1.99
N GLU A 40 5.00 -19.72 1.14
CA GLU A 40 6.01 -20.71 1.53
C GLU A 40 7.12 -20.05 2.35
N LYS A 41 7.64 -18.92 1.86
CA LYS A 41 8.69 -18.16 2.55
C LYS A 41 8.17 -17.29 3.69
N ARG A 42 6.86 -17.03 3.70
CA ARG A 42 6.15 -16.19 4.67
C ARG A 42 6.72 -14.76 4.69
N ASN A 43 6.91 -14.18 3.51
CA ASN A 43 7.43 -12.84 3.32
C ASN A 43 6.83 -12.14 2.09
N GLY A 44 6.95 -10.82 2.01
CA GLY A 44 6.43 -10.01 0.90
C GLY A 44 5.35 -9.04 1.34
N SER A 45 4.53 -8.61 0.37
CA SER A 45 3.54 -7.54 0.53
C SER A 45 2.12 -8.05 0.35
N THR A 46 1.20 -7.58 1.19
CA THR A 46 -0.24 -7.84 1.05
C THR A 46 -1.04 -6.56 1.25
N PHE A 47 -2.24 -6.54 0.69
CA PHE A 47 -3.15 -5.40 0.72
C PHE A 47 -4.41 -5.75 1.51
N CYS A 48 -4.81 -4.85 2.41
CA CYS A 48 -6.09 -4.91 3.11
C CYS A 48 -7.09 -4.03 2.34
N LEU A 49 -8.10 -4.63 1.75
CA LEU A 49 -9.09 -3.89 0.98
C LEU A 49 -10.22 -3.45 1.90
N PHE A 50 -10.27 -2.17 2.24
CA PHE A 50 -11.37 -1.58 3.00
C PHE A 50 -12.46 -1.16 2.02
N ASP A 51 -13.63 -1.81 2.12
CA ASP A 51 -14.90 -1.45 1.47
C ASP A 51 -14.81 -0.81 0.07
N SER A 52 -14.16 -1.53 -0.87
CA SER A 52 -13.93 -1.16 -2.27
C SER A 52 -12.84 -0.09 -2.54
N LEU A 53 -12.00 -0.32 -3.57
CA LEU A 53 -11.03 0.65 -4.11
C LEU A 53 -11.70 1.98 -4.46
N GLN A 54 -13.02 1.99 -4.62
CA GLN A 54 -13.89 3.13 -4.94
C GLN A 54 -13.73 4.30 -3.95
N SER A 55 -13.32 4.03 -2.71
CA SER A 55 -12.95 5.06 -1.72
C SER A 55 -11.56 5.67 -1.94
N GLY A 56 -10.74 5.10 -2.82
CA GLY A 56 -9.34 5.45 -3.02
C GLY A 56 -8.43 5.00 -1.87
N VAL A 57 -8.92 4.17 -0.94
CA VAL A 57 -8.20 3.76 0.27
C VAL A 57 -7.88 2.27 0.25
N ILE A 58 -6.62 1.93 0.56
CA ILE A 58 -6.18 0.56 0.82
C ILE A 58 -5.30 0.53 2.07
N GLY A 59 -5.31 -0.61 2.78
CA GLY A 59 -4.29 -0.93 3.77
C GLY A 59 -3.18 -1.77 3.15
N MET A 60 -2.00 -1.72 3.76
CA MET A 60 -0.83 -2.47 3.32
C MET A 60 -0.13 -3.10 4.52
N LEU A 61 0.23 -4.37 4.39
CA LEU A 61 1.03 -5.09 5.36
C LEU A 61 2.20 -5.73 4.62
N THR A 62 3.42 -5.51 5.12
CA THR A 62 4.60 -6.20 4.62
C THR A 62 5.25 -6.99 5.71
N ILE A 63 5.81 -8.15 5.36
CA ILE A 63 6.45 -9.07 6.29
C ILE A 63 7.80 -9.48 5.72
N GLY A 64 8.85 -9.39 6.53
CA GLY A 64 10.21 -9.75 6.15
C GLY A 64 10.94 -10.50 7.25
N ILE A 65 12.01 -11.20 6.87
CA ILE A 65 12.88 -11.93 7.81
C ILE A 65 13.54 -10.95 8.81
N HIS A 66 13.92 -9.78 8.32
CA HIS A 66 14.47 -8.69 9.13
C HIS A 66 13.79 -7.36 8.79
N ARG A 67 13.88 -6.39 9.70
CA ARG A 67 13.30 -5.05 9.56
C ARG A 67 13.61 -4.40 8.21
N LYS A 68 14.87 -4.45 7.76
CA LYS A 68 15.30 -3.86 6.47
C LYS A 68 14.51 -4.43 5.29
N ILE A 69 14.27 -5.73 5.30
CA ILE A 69 13.52 -6.41 4.23
C ILE A 69 12.04 -6.01 4.26
N ALA A 70 11.42 -5.95 5.44
CA ALA A 70 10.03 -5.50 5.56
C ALA A 70 9.85 -4.04 5.08
N VAL A 71 10.82 -3.16 5.37
CA VAL A 71 10.85 -1.78 4.88
C VAL A 71 10.99 -1.74 3.36
N ASN A 72 11.89 -2.55 2.78
CA ASN A 72 12.06 -2.60 1.33
C ASN A 72 10.76 -3.03 0.62
N TYR A 73 10.09 -4.08 1.11
CA TYR A 73 8.78 -4.48 0.57
C TYR A 73 7.74 -3.36 0.65
N MET A 74 7.75 -2.56 1.71
CA MET A 74 6.84 -1.43 1.85
C MET A 74 7.15 -0.33 0.83
N ILE A 75 8.45 -0.01 0.63
CA ILE A 75 8.89 0.98 -0.37
C ILE A 75 8.50 0.53 -1.78
N GLU A 76 8.76 -0.73 -2.13
CA GLU A 76 8.40 -1.31 -3.43
C GLU A 76 6.89 -1.25 -3.67
N ALA A 77 6.09 -1.63 -2.67
CA ALA A 77 4.65 -1.61 -2.80
C ALA A 77 4.07 -0.18 -2.83
N LEU A 78 4.69 0.79 -2.14
CA LEU A 78 4.29 2.21 -2.24
C LEU A 78 4.63 2.80 -3.61
N ASN A 79 5.82 2.50 -4.14
CA ASN A 79 6.21 2.93 -5.49
C ASN A 79 5.28 2.33 -6.54
N PHE A 80 4.92 1.05 -6.39
CA PHE A 80 3.91 0.40 -7.24
C PHE A 80 2.58 1.16 -7.18
N VAL A 81 2.04 1.44 -5.99
CA VAL A 81 0.78 2.16 -5.85
C VAL A 81 0.85 3.54 -6.51
N GLN A 82 1.96 4.28 -6.32
CA GLN A 82 2.16 5.58 -6.95
C GLN A 82 2.15 5.48 -8.48
N ASN A 83 2.83 4.49 -9.05
CA ASN A 83 2.87 4.28 -10.50
C ASN A 83 1.50 3.90 -11.07
N GLN A 84 0.75 3.05 -10.37
CA GLN A 84 -0.56 2.59 -10.83
C GLN A 84 -1.64 3.67 -10.66
N ALA A 85 -1.61 4.44 -9.57
CA ALA A 85 -2.63 5.44 -9.28
C ALA A 85 -2.39 6.77 -10.03
N GLY A 86 -1.25 6.93 -10.69
CA GLY A 86 -0.96 8.07 -11.56
C GLY A 86 -0.63 9.36 -10.81
N ILE A 87 -0.69 10.49 -11.52
CA ILE A 87 -0.34 11.81 -10.97
C ILE A 87 -1.48 12.32 -10.08
N LEU A 88 -1.16 12.78 -8.88
CA LEU A 88 -2.12 13.47 -8.01
C LEU A 88 -2.68 14.70 -8.71
N PRO A 89 -4.01 14.84 -8.85
CA PRO A 89 -4.60 16.07 -9.36
C PRO A 89 -4.23 17.24 -8.45
N GLN A 90 -3.89 18.39 -9.03
CA GLN A 90 -3.45 19.59 -8.30
C GLN A 90 -4.45 20.05 -7.21
N LYS A 91 -5.74 19.73 -7.37
CA LYS A 91 -6.79 19.97 -6.38
C LYS A 91 -6.61 19.15 -5.09
N ALA A 92 -6.14 17.90 -5.19
CA ALA A 92 -5.86 17.04 -4.04
C ALA A 92 -4.61 17.49 -3.25
N MET A 93 -3.74 18.29 -3.85
CA MET A 93 -2.57 18.87 -3.17
C MET A 93 -2.93 20.09 -2.31
N LEU A 94 -4.09 20.72 -2.54
CA LEU A 94 -4.49 21.98 -1.90
C LEU A 94 -5.41 21.79 -0.68
N GLU A 95 -5.94 20.59 -0.44
CA GLU A 95 -6.89 20.34 0.67
C GLU A 95 -6.23 20.11 2.05
N LYS A 96 -4.90 20.14 2.19
CA LYS A 96 -4.20 19.78 3.45
C LYS A 96 -3.51 20.91 4.23
N ALA A 97 -3.76 22.18 3.92
CA ALA A 97 -3.33 23.25 4.83
C ALA A 97 -4.24 23.35 6.08
N GLU A 98 -5.49 22.88 6.00
CA GLU A 98 -6.48 23.05 7.07
C GLU A 98 -6.68 21.81 7.96
N ASP A 99 -6.21 20.63 7.55
CA ASP A 99 -6.27 19.38 8.33
C ASP A 99 -5.05 19.17 9.26
N SER A 100 -4.39 20.27 9.66
CA SER A 100 -3.43 20.19 10.76
C SER A 100 -4.22 19.99 12.06
N ILE A 101 -4.15 18.76 12.58
CA ILE A 101 -4.73 18.36 13.87
C ILE A 101 -4.32 19.40 14.91
N SER A 102 -5.27 20.23 15.31
CA SER A 102 -5.13 21.08 16.49
C SER A 102 -5.19 20.14 17.69
N ILE A 103 -4.03 19.82 18.24
CA ILE A 103 -3.94 19.18 19.55
C ILE A 103 -4.33 20.26 20.56
N GLN A 104 -5.58 20.19 21.04
CA GLN A 104 -5.99 20.85 22.29
C GLN A 104 -5.53 20.02 23.48
#